data_AF-A0A1F2SPZ5-F1
#
_entry.id   AF-A0A1F2SPZ5-F1
#
_cell.length_a   1.000
_cell.length_b   1.000
_cell.length_c   1.000
_cell.angle_alpha   90.00
_cell.angle_beta   90.00
_cell.angle_gamma   90.00
#
_symmetry.space_group_name_H-M   'P 1'
#
loop_
_entity.id
_entity.type
_entity.pdbx_description
1 polymer ?
#
loop_
_entity_poly.entity_id
_entity_poly.type
_entity_poly.pdbx_seq_one_letter_code
_entity_poly.pdbx_strand_id
1 'polypeptide(L)'
;MVGAVDELPELCRSHGVEEILIAVPAASREQRNRILDHCRARGLPFKTVAALSDILQGKAGIGQLREVRPETLLGREAIRLNMETLRNDL
;
A
#
# COMPACT_ATOMS: atom_id res chain seq x y z
N MET A 1 10.08 -17.59 3.31
CA MET A 1 9.77 -16.82 2.09
C MET A 1 9.65 -17.83 0.96
N VAL A 2 8.50 -17.87 0.27
CA VAL A 2 8.11 -18.99 -0.63
C VAL A 2 8.11 -18.64 -2.12
N GLY A 3 8.42 -17.39 -2.50
CA GLY A 3 8.58 -16.98 -3.90
C GLY A 3 8.50 -15.46 -4.08
N ALA A 4 8.60 -15.02 -5.33
CA ALA A 4 8.49 -13.62 -5.75
C ALA A 4 7.02 -13.20 -5.96
N VAL A 5 6.80 -11.88 -6.08
CA VAL A 5 5.47 -11.29 -6.32
C VAL A 5 4.85 -11.78 -7.63
N ASP A 6 5.67 -12.04 -8.65
CA ASP A 6 5.18 -12.52 -9.96
C ASP A 6 4.64 -13.95 -9.88
N GLU A 7 5.05 -14.72 -8.85
CA GLU A 7 4.62 -16.10 -8.59
C GLU A 7 3.35 -16.16 -7.71
N LEU A 8 2.86 -15.02 -7.20
CA LEU A 8 1.63 -14.93 -6.40
C LEU A 8 0.47 -15.75 -6.99
N PRO A 9 0.22 -15.73 -8.31
CA PRO A 9 -0.81 -16.55 -8.88
C PRO A 9 -0.60 -18.05 -8.58
N GLU A 10 0.56 -18.60 -8.87
CA GLU A 10 0.76 -20.04 -8.68
C GLU A 10 0.72 -20.43 -7.21
N LEU A 11 1.36 -19.62 -6.36
CA LEU A 11 1.41 -19.81 -4.91
C LEU A 11 0.02 -19.77 -4.27
N CYS A 12 -0.83 -18.80 -4.61
CA CYS A 12 -2.18 -18.71 -4.05
C CYS A 12 -3.04 -19.92 -4.42
N ARG A 13 -2.87 -20.47 -5.65
CA ARG A 13 -3.61 -21.69 -6.06
C ARG A 13 -3.11 -22.91 -5.30
N SER A 14 -1.80 -23.11 -5.25
CA SER A 14 -1.21 -24.31 -4.64
C SER A 14 -1.40 -24.39 -3.13
N HIS A 15 -1.54 -23.23 -2.47
CA HIS A 15 -1.71 -23.15 -1.02
C HIS A 15 -3.15 -22.87 -0.57
N GLY A 16 -4.12 -22.75 -1.49
CA GLY A 16 -5.52 -22.47 -1.14
C GLY A 16 -5.70 -21.15 -0.40
N VAL A 17 -5.02 -20.09 -0.83
CA VAL A 17 -5.04 -18.78 -0.15
C VAL A 17 -6.38 -18.08 -0.35
N GLU A 18 -6.98 -17.60 0.75
CA GLU A 18 -8.26 -16.89 0.75
C GLU A 18 -8.13 -15.38 0.94
N GLU A 19 -7.02 -14.89 1.52
CA GLU A 19 -6.76 -13.46 1.74
C GLU A 19 -5.25 -13.16 1.63
N ILE A 20 -4.90 -11.98 1.12
CA ILE A 20 -3.51 -11.52 1.00
C ILE A 20 -3.23 -10.37 1.98
N LEU A 21 -2.18 -10.50 2.79
CA LEU A 21 -1.68 -9.42 3.65
C LEU A 21 -0.37 -8.83 3.10
N ILE A 22 -0.37 -7.53 2.84
CA ILE A 22 0.78 -6.77 2.33
C ILE A 22 1.48 -6.06 3.49
N ALA A 23 2.64 -6.57 3.90
CA ALA A 23 3.41 -6.05 5.03
C ALA A 23 4.70 -5.33 4.60
N VAL A 24 4.64 -4.53 3.53
CA VAL A 24 5.78 -3.78 2.99
C VAL A 24 5.53 -2.27 2.97
N PRO A 25 5.40 -1.61 4.14
CA PRO A 25 5.04 -0.20 4.22
C PRO A 25 6.12 0.74 3.64
N ALA A 26 7.37 0.30 3.56
CA ALA A 26 8.50 1.05 3.01
C ALA A 26 8.64 0.92 1.48
N ALA A 27 7.79 0.13 0.82
CA ALA A 27 7.85 -0.03 -0.63
C ALA A 27 7.62 1.31 -1.35
N SER A 28 8.37 1.55 -2.42
CA SER A 28 8.13 2.70 -3.29
C SER A 28 6.73 2.64 -3.89
N ARG A 29 6.24 3.77 -4.39
CA ARG A 29 4.92 3.81 -5.05
C ARG A 29 4.84 2.82 -6.21
N GLU A 30 5.89 2.72 -7.01
CA GLU A 30 5.97 1.78 -8.14
C GLU A 30 5.93 0.33 -7.68
N GLN A 31 6.74 -0.03 -6.67
CA GLN A 31 6.74 -1.38 -6.10
C GLN A 31 5.38 -1.75 -5.51
N ARG A 32 4.76 -0.81 -4.79
CA ARG A 32 3.44 -1.01 -4.20
C ARG A 32 2.38 -1.21 -5.29
N ASN A 33 2.37 -0.39 -6.33
CA ASN A 33 1.43 -0.57 -7.45
C ASN A 33 1.61 -1.94 -8.11
N ARG A 34 2.85 -2.36 -8.40
CA ARG A 34 3.13 -3.69 -8.94
C ARG A 34 2.54 -4.80 -8.06
N ILE A 35 2.78 -4.77 -6.75
CA ILE A 35 2.22 -5.76 -5.81
C ILE A 35 0.70 -5.77 -5.87
N LEU A 36 0.07 -4.60 -5.85
CA LEU A 36 -1.39 -4.46 -5.89
C LEU A 36 -1.98 -5.01 -7.19
N ASP A 37 -1.32 -4.81 -8.32
CA ASP A 37 -1.80 -5.30 -9.62
C ASP A 37 -1.77 -6.84 -9.68
N HIS A 38 -0.72 -7.47 -9.13
CA HIS A 38 -0.69 -8.93 -8.99
C HIS A 38 -1.78 -9.46 -8.04
N CYS A 39 -2.05 -8.76 -6.94
CA CYS A 39 -3.13 -9.13 -6.00
C CYS A 39 -4.51 -8.99 -6.66
N ARG A 40 -4.75 -7.93 -7.44
CA ARG A 40 -6.01 -7.68 -8.14
C ARG A 40 -6.29 -8.68 -9.24
N ALA A 41 -5.27 -9.05 -10.02
CA ALA A 41 -5.39 -10.07 -11.08
C ALA A 41 -5.93 -11.40 -10.55
N ARG A 42 -5.85 -11.61 -9.22
CA ARG A 42 -6.37 -12.79 -8.54
C ARG A 42 -7.81 -12.70 -8.03
N GLY A 43 -8.34 -11.50 -7.85
CA GLY A 43 -9.70 -11.30 -7.32
C GLY A 43 -9.87 -11.71 -5.85
N LEU A 44 -8.79 -11.94 -5.11
CA LEU A 44 -8.84 -12.21 -3.67
C LEU A 44 -8.91 -10.90 -2.86
N PRO A 45 -9.52 -10.90 -1.67
CA PRO A 45 -9.41 -9.78 -0.75
C PRO A 45 -7.96 -9.57 -0.31
N PHE A 46 -7.54 -8.31 -0.19
CA PHE A 46 -6.21 -7.99 0.31
C PHE A 46 -6.20 -6.73 1.18
N LYS A 47 -5.33 -6.76 2.19
CA LYS A 47 -5.13 -5.69 3.18
C LYS A 47 -3.67 -5.30 3.26
N THR A 48 -3.40 -4.08 3.69
CA THR A 48 -2.03 -3.58 3.89
C THR A 48 -1.81 -3.11 5.32
N VAL A 49 -0.60 -3.31 5.83
CA VAL A 49 -0.21 -2.84 7.16
C VAL A 49 -0.01 -1.31 7.14
N ALA A 50 -0.44 -0.63 8.19
CA ALA A 50 -0.19 0.80 8.34
C ALA A 50 1.31 1.13 8.34
N ALA A 51 1.69 2.27 7.74
CA ALA A 51 3.07 2.74 7.82
C ALA A 51 3.37 3.23 9.23
N LEU A 52 4.60 3.02 9.72
CA LEU A 52 5.00 3.49 11.05
C LEU A 52 4.80 5.00 11.22
N SER A 53 5.04 5.78 10.17
CA SER A 53 4.78 7.23 10.18
C SER A 53 3.32 7.58 10.44
N ASP A 54 2.37 6.78 9.94
CA ASP A 54 0.95 6.99 10.15
C ASP A 54 0.55 6.65 11.59
N ILE A 55 1.18 5.61 12.16
CA ILE A 55 1.00 5.20 13.55
C ILE A 55 1.51 6.29 14.49
N LEU A 56 2.73 6.79 14.26
CA LEU A 56 3.33 7.85 15.08
C LEU A 56 2.53 9.16 15.04
N GLN A 57 1.85 9.45 13.92
CA GLN A 57 0.98 10.61 13.77
C GLN A 57 -0.43 10.40 14.37
N GLY A 58 -0.70 9.26 14.99
CA GLY A 58 -2.04 8.91 15.51
C GLY A 58 -3.09 8.71 14.43
N LYS A 59 -2.68 8.61 13.16
CA LYS A 59 -3.59 8.39 12.01
C LYS A 59 -3.97 6.92 11.84
N ALA A 60 -3.25 6.01 12.51
CA ALA A 60 -3.54 4.58 12.53
C ALA A 60 -3.13 3.95 13.88
N GLY A 61 -3.80 2.88 14.27
CA GLY A 61 -3.43 2.07 15.44
C GLY A 61 -2.32 1.06 15.14
N ILE A 62 -1.59 0.66 16.19
CA ILE A 62 -0.66 -0.48 16.13
C ILE A 62 -1.48 -1.74 15.81
N GLY A 63 -1.10 -2.45 14.75
CA GLY A 63 -1.83 -3.64 14.28
C GLY A 63 -3.05 -3.35 13.39
N GLN A 64 -3.30 -2.09 13.03
CA GLN A 64 -4.43 -1.76 12.15
C GLN A 64 -4.11 -2.14 10.69
N LEU A 65 -4.86 -3.12 10.19
CA LEU A 65 -4.91 -3.49 8.78
C LEU A 65 -5.80 -2.50 8.03
N ARG A 66 -5.32 -1.98 6.89
CA ARG A 66 -6.10 -1.12 5.99
C ARG A 66 -6.54 -1.92 4.78
N GLU A 67 -7.84 -1.94 4.53
CA GLU A 67 -8.36 -2.41 3.25
C GLU A 67 -7.80 -1.53 2.14
N VAL A 68 -7.31 -2.16 1.08
CA VAL A 68 -6.82 -1.42 -0.08
C VAL A 68 -7.98 -1.24 -1.06
N ARG A 69 -8.50 -0.02 -1.11
CA ARG A 69 -9.60 0.33 -2.03
C ARG A 69 -9.08 0.45 -3.48
N PRO A 70 -9.90 0.16 -4.51
CA PRO A 70 -9.52 0.35 -5.91
C PRO A 70 -8.95 1.76 -6.18
N GLU A 71 -9.49 2.79 -5.52
CA GLU A 71 -9.07 4.19 -5.66
C GLU A 71 -7.64 4.50 -5.18
N THR A 72 -7.00 3.61 -4.41
CA THR A 72 -5.66 3.82 -3.84
C THR A 72 -4.55 3.97 -4.91
N LEU A 73 -4.87 3.67 -6.18
CA LEU A 73 -4.01 3.92 -7.35
C LEU A 73 -3.93 5.42 -7.73
N LEU A 74 -4.99 6.19 -7.45
CA LEU A 74 -4.98 7.64 -7.56
C LEU A 74 -4.21 8.16 -6.36
N GLY A 75 -2.89 8.18 -6.50
CA GLY A 75 -1.99 8.84 -5.58
C GLY A 75 -2.40 10.31 -5.48
N ARG A 76 -3.23 10.63 -4.49
CA ARG A 76 -3.15 11.94 -3.88
C ARG A 76 -1.80 11.98 -3.20
N GLU A 77 -0.76 12.36 -3.95
CA GLU A 77 0.33 13.06 -3.32
C GLU A 77 -0.32 14.21 -2.58
N ALA A 78 -0.26 14.18 -1.26
CA ALA A 78 -0.39 15.41 -0.52
C ALA A 78 0.77 16.27 -1.04
N ILE A 79 0.47 17.18 -1.98
CA ILE A 79 1.38 18.25 -2.34
C ILE A 79 1.70 18.92 -1.01
N ARG A 80 2.92 18.73 -0.51
CA ARG A 80 3.47 19.59 0.52
C ARG A 80 3.65 20.94 -0.15
N LEU A 81 2.59 21.76 -0.14
CA LEU A 81 2.76 23.19 -0.38
C LEU A 81 3.67 23.69 0.74
N ASN A 82 4.95 23.87 0.45
CA ASN A 82 5.83 24.67 1.26
C ASN A 82 5.28 26.10 1.22
N MET A 83 4.49 26.46 2.23
CA MET A 83 3.98 27.82 2.46
C MET A 83 5.10 28.82 2.82
N GLU A 84 6.37 28.49 2.63
CA GLU A 84 7.51 29.37 2.92
C GLU A 84 7.86 30.33 1.78
N THR A 85 7.28 30.21 0.59
CA THR A 85 7.62 31.10 -0.55
C THR A 85 6.55 32.15 -0.89
N LEU A 86 5.42 32.20 -0.18
CA LEU A 86 4.40 33.27 -0.35
C LEU A 86 4.71 34.53 0.49
N ARG A 87 5.98 34.87 0.64
CA ARG A 87 6.41 36.10 1.32
C ARG A 87 7.43 36.86 0.48
N ASN A 88 7.05 37.28 -0.73
CA ASN A 88 7.66 38.44 -1.36
C ASN A 88 6.88 38.96 -2.59
N ASP A 89 5.67 39.48 -2.41
CA ASP A 89 5.09 40.47 -3.34
C ASP A 89 4.05 41.33 -2.59
N LEU A 90 4.54 42.08 -1.60
CA LEU A 90 3.97 43.34 -1.11
C LEU A 90 5.10 44.36 -1.00
#